data_AF-A0A1M6HNS4-F1
#
_entry.id   AF-A0A1M6HNS4-F1
#
_cell.length_a   1.000
_cell.length_b   1.000
_cell.length_c   1.000
_cell.angle_alpha   90.00
_cell.angle_beta   90.00
_cell.angle_gamma   90.00
#
_symmetry.space_group_name_H-M   'P 1'
#
loop_
_entity.id
_entity.type
_entity.pdbx_description
1 polymer ?
#
loop_
_entity_poly.entity_id
_entity_poly.type
_entity_poly.pdbx_seq_one_letter_code
_entity_poly.pdbx_strand_id
1 'polypeptide(L)'
;MAGSQAVVYPVAVQGEVARFQVPQVRLPDAAVARCINRQLLAFVTAEFSTIDSTASPRRQLQQAARECCYDEDTKTWWAGGLGLSATSYGVLLNQSYLLSFAFSRDWQGLTEPATQHLTFCLRTGRLLTLPELVADPPAQLERRLGLAIIRRLHDELAGVVASYGDDSTLITHVAQLYGIEHWNTTPQADQRLYAGDGAEADPYESLFYLTEFALRPDALLLFHPVGMSRLDFEFLPDGAYVFTYDRLQPRGILHSLVKAGQVKKKPRGKLK
;
A
#
# COMPACT_ATOMS: atom_id res chain seq x y z
N MET A 1 30.29 11.79 -6.02
CA MET A 1 28.86 12.18 -5.99
C MET A 1 28.07 11.01 -5.41
N ALA A 2 27.68 11.10 -4.15
CA ALA A 2 27.08 10.01 -3.40
C ALA A 2 25.58 10.26 -3.15
N GLY A 3 24.74 9.25 -3.40
CA GLY A 3 23.49 9.01 -2.66
C GLY A 3 22.16 9.49 -3.23
N SER A 4 21.87 9.36 -4.52
CA SER A 4 20.46 9.47 -5.01
C SER A 4 19.62 8.21 -4.73
N GLN A 5 20.28 7.14 -4.28
CA GLN A 5 19.73 5.81 -4.01
C GLN A 5 20.32 5.27 -2.71
N ALA A 6 19.52 4.46 -2.01
CA ALA A 6 19.94 3.65 -0.88
C ALA A 6 20.46 2.28 -1.33
N VAL A 7 21.33 1.66 -0.53
CA VAL A 7 21.51 0.21 -0.57
C VAL A 7 20.57 -0.39 0.46
N VAL A 8 19.74 -1.35 0.04
CA VAL A 8 18.73 -2.00 0.88
C VAL A 8 19.04 -3.49 0.96
N TYR A 9 19.02 -4.05 2.17
CA TYR A 9 19.22 -5.47 2.43
C TYR A 9 18.42 -5.86 3.68
N PRO A 10 17.97 -7.12 3.82
CA PRO A 10 17.22 -7.54 4.99
C PRO A 10 18.09 -7.61 6.26
N VAL A 11 17.50 -7.33 7.43
CA VAL A 11 18.16 -7.48 8.75
C VAL A 11 18.51 -8.94 9.06
N ALA A 12 17.65 -9.88 8.66
CA ALA A 12 17.84 -11.31 8.84
C ALA A 12 17.50 -12.06 7.54
N VAL A 13 18.37 -12.99 7.15
CA VAL A 13 18.24 -13.79 5.90
C VAL A 13 18.09 -15.28 6.14
N GLN A 14 18.22 -15.75 7.38
CA GLN A 14 18.30 -17.17 7.70
C GLN A 14 17.61 -17.49 9.04
N GLY A 15 17.13 -18.72 9.15
CA GLY A 15 16.42 -19.24 10.33
C GLY A 15 15.00 -18.69 10.45
N GLU A 16 14.35 -18.96 11.58
CA GLU A 16 12.94 -18.57 11.83
C GLU A 16 12.72 -17.05 11.77
N VAL A 17 13.75 -16.28 12.11
CA VAL A 17 13.76 -14.81 12.05
C VAL A 17 13.56 -14.29 10.62
N ALA A 18 13.87 -15.09 9.60
CA ALA A 18 13.67 -14.72 8.19
C ALA A 18 12.18 -14.63 7.79
N ARG A 19 11.26 -15.16 8.62
CA ARG A 19 9.81 -14.99 8.43
C ARG A 19 9.36 -13.55 8.66
N PHE A 20 10.09 -12.78 9.46
CA PHE A 20 9.77 -11.38 9.78
C PHE A 20 10.79 -10.46 9.12
N GLN A 21 10.57 -10.17 7.83
CA GLN A 21 11.52 -9.39 7.06
C GLN A 21 11.43 -7.91 7.42
N VAL A 22 12.58 -7.33 7.79
CA VAL A 22 12.75 -5.89 7.96
C VAL A 22 13.84 -5.41 7.01
N PRO A 23 13.60 -4.41 6.15
CA PRO A 23 14.63 -3.81 5.35
C PRO A 23 15.59 -2.98 6.22
N GLN A 24 16.88 -3.09 5.92
CA GLN A 24 17.94 -2.24 6.43
C GLN A 24 18.52 -1.39 5.29
N VAL A 25 18.49 -0.09 5.51
CA VAL A 25 18.94 0.96 4.61
C VAL A 25 20.36 1.38 4.98
N ARG A 26 21.24 1.45 3.97
CA ARG A 26 22.57 2.05 4.06
C ARG A 26 22.67 3.24 3.11
N LEU A 27 23.14 4.36 3.67
CA LEU A 27 23.35 5.62 2.97
C LEU A 27 24.75 6.17 3.30
N PRO A 28 25.29 7.10 2.49
CA PRO A 28 26.51 7.84 2.83
C PRO A 28 26.38 8.59 4.16
N ASP A 29 25.21 9.15 4.43
CA ASP A 29 24.87 9.74 5.73
C ASP A 29 24.33 8.64 6.66
N ALA A 30 25.16 8.23 7.63
CA ALA A 30 24.82 7.21 8.59
C ALA A 30 23.74 7.64 9.60
N ALA A 31 23.60 8.94 9.89
CA ALA A 31 22.57 9.44 10.79
C ALA A 31 21.19 9.32 10.12
N VAL A 32 21.09 9.70 8.84
CA VAL A 32 19.89 9.53 8.04
C VAL A 32 19.51 8.05 7.90
N ALA A 33 20.48 7.18 7.59
CA ALA A 33 20.25 5.74 7.52
C ALA A 33 19.71 5.16 8.84
N ARG A 34 20.29 5.54 9.98
CA ARG A 34 19.82 5.11 11.32
C ARG A 34 18.39 5.57 11.60
N CYS A 35 18.04 6.79 11.21
CA CYS A 35 16.69 7.33 11.38
C CYS A 35 15.65 6.49 10.61
N ILE A 36 15.95 6.15 9.35
CA ILE A 36 15.08 5.31 8.51
C ILE A 36 14.97 3.90 9.12
N ASN A 37 16.10 3.26 9.43
CA ASN A 37 16.12 1.90 9.96
C ASN A 37 15.35 1.74 11.28
N ARG A 38 15.40 2.75 12.16
CA ARG A 38 14.62 2.75 13.39
C ARG A 38 13.12 2.77 13.12
N GLN A 39 12.66 3.59 12.16
CA GLN A 39 11.26 3.66 11.78
C GLN A 39 10.79 2.35 11.12
N LEU A 40 11.61 1.75 10.24
CA LEU A 40 11.31 0.47 9.60
C LEU A 40 11.20 -0.68 10.62
N LEU A 41 12.13 -0.75 11.57
CA LEU A 41 12.08 -1.75 12.63
C LEU A 41 10.84 -1.54 13.51
N ALA A 42 10.62 -0.32 14.00
CA ALA A 42 9.48 0.00 14.84
C ALA A 42 8.14 -0.34 14.17
N PHE A 43 8.02 -0.08 12.86
CA PHE A 43 6.83 -0.39 12.09
C PHE A 43 6.51 -1.90 12.04
N VAL A 44 7.53 -2.76 11.89
CA VAL A 44 7.34 -4.22 11.88
C VAL A 44 7.14 -4.76 13.30
N THR A 45 7.82 -4.20 14.30
CA THR A 45 7.74 -4.68 15.69
C THR A 45 6.53 -4.13 16.44
N ALA A 46 5.82 -3.13 15.92
CA ALA A 46 4.66 -2.50 16.60
C ALA A 46 3.49 -3.46 16.83
N GLU A 47 3.40 -4.55 16.07
CA GLU A 47 2.36 -5.58 16.20
C GLU A 47 2.59 -6.53 17.39
N PHE A 48 3.74 -6.43 18.05
CA PHE A 48 4.14 -7.33 19.12
C PHE A 48 4.21 -6.57 20.44
N SER A 49 3.75 -7.22 21.50
CA SER A 49 3.58 -6.58 22.80
C SER A 49 4.78 -6.78 23.74
N THR A 50 5.57 -7.84 23.51
CA THR A 50 6.62 -8.27 24.44
C THR A 50 8.05 -7.94 23.98
N ILE A 51 8.20 -7.23 22.86
CA ILE A 51 9.50 -6.92 22.29
C ILE A 51 10.26 -5.88 23.14
N ASP A 52 11.50 -6.21 23.50
CA ASP A 52 12.43 -5.26 24.10
C ASP A 52 12.94 -4.29 23.03
N SER A 53 12.33 -3.11 22.98
CA SER A 53 12.69 -2.04 22.04
C SER A 53 14.14 -1.55 22.13
N THR A 54 14.86 -1.87 23.21
CA THR A 54 16.28 -1.50 23.40
C THR A 54 17.25 -2.56 22.88
N ALA A 55 16.77 -3.77 22.60
CA ALA A 55 17.59 -4.86 22.07
C ALA A 55 18.08 -4.58 20.65
N SER A 56 19.12 -5.30 20.20
CA SER A 56 19.57 -5.22 18.80
C SER A 56 18.44 -5.64 17.84
N PRO A 57 18.36 -5.11 16.61
CA PRO A 57 17.29 -5.44 15.65
C PRO A 57 17.08 -6.94 15.45
N ARG A 58 18.15 -7.72 15.33
CA ARG A 58 18.07 -9.17 15.19
C ARG A 58 17.45 -9.86 16.42
N ARG A 59 17.72 -9.37 17.63
CA ARG A 59 17.11 -9.88 18.86
C ARG A 59 15.64 -9.51 18.96
N GLN A 60 15.25 -8.29 18.55
CA GLN A 60 13.84 -7.90 18.49
C GLN A 60 13.06 -8.82 17.53
N LEU A 61 13.62 -9.13 16.36
CA LEU A 61 12.98 -10.07 15.42
C LEU A 61 12.98 -11.52 15.93
N GLN A 62 13.97 -11.93 16.73
CA GLN A 62 13.92 -13.22 17.42
C GLN A 62 12.82 -13.26 18.49
N GLN A 63 12.60 -12.17 19.22
CA GLN A 63 11.49 -12.05 20.16
C GLN A 63 10.14 -12.10 19.43
N ALA A 64 10.00 -11.36 18.33
CA ALA A 64 8.82 -11.41 17.46
C ALA A 64 8.51 -12.84 16.98
N ALA A 65 9.52 -13.54 16.47
CA ALA A 65 9.36 -14.93 16.02
C ALA A 65 8.97 -15.88 17.16
N ARG A 66 9.47 -15.63 18.38
CA ARG A 66 9.11 -16.41 19.57
C ARG A 66 7.67 -16.15 20.01
N GLU A 67 7.27 -14.89 20.16
CA GLU A 67 5.90 -14.48 20.51
C GLU A 67 4.88 -15.05 19.50
N CYS A 68 5.22 -14.99 18.21
CA CYS A 68 4.40 -15.53 17.13
C CYS A 68 4.24 -17.06 17.16
N CYS A 69 5.34 -17.82 17.30
CA CYS A 69 5.33 -19.27 17.00
C CYS A 69 5.36 -20.17 18.25
N TYR A 70 5.67 -19.63 19.42
CA TYR A 70 6.02 -20.44 20.59
C TYR A 70 5.28 -20.09 21.86
N ASP A 71 4.66 -18.91 21.96
CA ASP A 71 3.82 -18.55 23.10
C ASP A 71 2.52 -19.38 23.11
N GLU A 72 2.14 -19.91 24.27
CA GLU A 72 1.01 -20.83 24.41
C GLU A 72 -0.33 -20.12 24.12
N ASP A 73 -0.45 -18.85 24.50
CA ASP A 73 -1.60 -18.02 24.14
C ASP A 73 -1.66 -17.87 22.61
N THR A 74 -0.55 -17.53 21.95
CA THR A 74 -0.49 -17.38 20.49
C THR A 74 -0.74 -18.70 19.75
N LYS A 75 -0.30 -19.85 20.27
CA LYS A 75 -0.67 -21.17 19.73
C LYS A 75 -2.17 -21.42 19.81
N THR A 76 -2.82 -20.95 20.87
CA THR A 76 -4.28 -21.04 21.03
C THR A 76 -4.99 -20.11 20.03
N TRP A 77 -4.48 -18.90 19.82
CA TRP A 77 -4.97 -17.99 18.76
C TRP A 77 -4.75 -18.59 17.35
N TRP A 78 -3.61 -19.21 17.10
CA TRP A 78 -3.31 -19.90 15.84
C TRP A 78 -4.22 -21.10 15.60
N ALA A 79 -4.52 -21.89 16.64
CA ALA A 79 -5.51 -22.96 16.57
C ALA A 79 -6.92 -22.43 16.23
N GLY A 80 -7.21 -21.18 16.59
CA GLY A 80 -8.42 -20.45 16.21
C GLY A 80 -8.32 -19.63 14.91
N GLY A 81 -7.18 -19.69 14.19
CA GLY A 81 -6.96 -18.94 12.95
C GLY A 81 -6.78 -17.43 13.14
N LEU A 82 -6.00 -17.02 14.14
CA LEU A 82 -5.70 -15.62 14.40
C LEU A 82 -4.22 -15.46 14.77
N GLY A 83 -3.49 -14.61 14.04
CA GLY A 83 -2.15 -14.16 14.43
C GLY A 83 -1.24 -13.85 13.24
N LEU A 84 -0.34 -12.86 13.40
CA LEU A 84 0.65 -12.52 12.38
C LEU A 84 1.67 -13.67 12.28
N SER A 85 1.88 -14.19 11.07
CA SER A 85 2.70 -15.39 10.83
C SER A 85 3.97 -15.12 10.04
N ALA A 86 3.96 -14.10 9.19
CA ALA A 86 5.14 -13.60 8.50
C ALA A 86 4.96 -12.13 8.09
N THR A 87 6.08 -11.47 7.85
CA THR A 87 6.12 -10.17 7.17
C THR A 87 7.13 -10.21 6.04
N SER A 88 6.78 -9.60 4.91
CA SER A 88 7.65 -9.43 3.77
C SER A 88 7.65 -7.98 3.31
N TYR A 89 8.65 -7.60 2.51
CA TYR A 89 8.69 -6.27 1.92
C TYR A 89 9.15 -6.28 0.46
N GLY A 90 8.67 -5.30 -0.30
CA GLY A 90 9.13 -4.99 -1.64
C GLY A 90 9.61 -3.54 -1.73
N VAL A 91 10.69 -3.29 -2.47
CA VAL A 91 11.11 -1.92 -2.80
C VAL A 91 10.38 -1.47 -4.06
N LEU A 92 9.47 -0.51 -3.92
CA LEU A 92 8.69 0.04 -5.03
C LEU A 92 9.43 1.17 -5.77
N LEU A 93 10.22 1.95 -5.03
CA LEU A 93 11.02 3.04 -5.57
C LEU A 93 12.30 3.20 -4.76
N ASN A 94 13.43 3.39 -5.43
CA ASN A 94 14.71 3.74 -4.80
C ASN A 94 15.53 4.59 -5.78
N GLN A 95 15.17 5.86 -5.91
CA GLN A 95 15.84 6.82 -6.78
C GLN A 95 15.44 8.26 -6.47
N SER A 96 16.22 9.21 -6.97
CA SER A 96 15.93 10.64 -6.82
C SER A 96 15.68 11.07 -5.37
N TYR A 97 16.43 10.49 -4.43
CA TYR A 97 16.29 10.72 -2.99
C TYR A 97 14.95 10.27 -2.37
N LEU A 98 14.20 9.43 -3.07
CA LEU A 98 12.97 8.82 -2.58
C LEU A 98 13.16 7.32 -2.46
N LEU A 99 12.66 6.76 -1.36
CA LEU A 99 12.62 5.33 -1.09
C LEU A 99 11.22 4.94 -0.65
N SER A 100 10.54 4.10 -1.43
CA SER A 100 9.19 3.63 -1.14
C SER A 100 9.17 2.12 -1.02
N PHE A 101 8.50 1.63 0.02
CA PHE A 101 8.34 0.22 0.34
C PHE A 101 6.87 -0.16 0.34
N ALA A 102 6.58 -1.39 -0.09
CA ALA A 102 5.38 -2.12 0.25
C ALA A 102 5.75 -3.18 1.30
N PHE A 103 4.90 -3.33 2.32
CA PHE A 103 5.01 -4.34 3.36
C PHE A 103 3.79 -5.23 3.30
N SER A 104 3.98 -6.53 3.14
CA SER A 104 2.90 -7.50 3.23
C SER A 104 2.97 -8.21 4.57
N ARG A 105 1.81 -8.36 5.20
CA ARG A 105 1.66 -9.02 6.49
C ARG A 105 0.81 -10.27 6.29
N ASP A 106 1.43 -11.42 6.49
CA ASP A 106 0.76 -12.71 6.33
C ASP A 106 0.15 -13.09 7.68
N TRP A 107 -1.16 -12.98 7.79
CA TRP A 107 -1.91 -13.40 8.96
C TRP A 107 -2.37 -14.84 8.78
N GLN A 108 -2.24 -15.65 9.83
CA GLN A 108 -2.91 -16.94 9.89
C GLN A 108 -4.37 -16.76 10.26
N GLY A 109 -5.19 -17.48 9.48
CA GLY A 109 -6.64 -17.47 9.50
C GLY A 109 -7.24 -16.23 8.86
N LEU A 110 -8.38 -15.78 9.37
CA LEU A 110 -9.35 -15.16 8.47
C LEU A 110 -8.97 -13.73 7.98
N THR A 111 -7.88 -13.07 8.39
CA THR A 111 -7.68 -11.61 8.15
C THR A 111 -7.38 -11.28 6.69
N GLU A 112 -7.93 -10.16 6.17
CA GLU A 112 -7.57 -9.66 4.85
C GLU A 112 -6.05 -9.40 4.79
N PRO A 113 -5.35 -9.80 3.70
CA PRO A 113 -3.95 -9.48 3.51
C PRO A 113 -3.80 -7.95 3.43
N ALA A 114 -3.31 -7.34 4.51
CA ALA A 114 -3.02 -5.92 4.54
C ALA A 114 -1.63 -5.67 3.96
N THR A 115 -1.58 -4.94 2.84
CA THR A 115 -0.33 -4.34 2.37
C THR A 115 -0.25 -2.92 2.88
N GLN A 116 0.87 -2.59 3.53
CA GLN A 116 1.11 -1.26 4.08
C GLN A 116 2.30 -0.58 3.40
N HIS A 117 2.24 0.74 3.24
CA HIS A 117 3.24 1.47 2.46
C HIS A 117 3.96 2.55 3.26
N LEU A 118 5.28 2.63 3.10
CA LEU A 118 6.11 3.67 3.71
C LEU A 118 6.99 4.32 2.65
N THR A 119 6.99 5.65 2.61
CA THR A 119 7.81 6.44 1.69
C THR A 119 8.71 7.41 2.44
N PHE A 120 10.03 7.33 2.22
CA PHE A 120 11.04 8.11 2.92
C PHE A 120 11.76 9.09 2.00
N CYS A 121 12.14 10.24 2.57
CA CYS A 121 13.12 11.15 2.00
C CYS A 121 14.55 10.72 2.39
N LEU A 122 15.37 10.31 1.42
CA LEU A 122 16.75 9.87 1.65
C LEU A 122 17.71 11.01 2.05
N ARG A 123 17.28 12.27 2.00
CA ARG A 123 18.07 13.41 2.49
C ARG A 123 17.92 13.66 3.99
N THR A 124 16.74 13.38 4.53
CA THR A 124 16.39 13.74 5.91
C THR A 124 16.06 12.52 6.77
N GLY A 125 15.76 11.38 6.15
CA GLY A 125 15.33 10.17 6.82
C GLY A 125 13.89 10.22 7.32
N ARG A 126 13.14 11.28 6.98
CA ARG A 126 11.74 11.44 7.36
C ARG A 126 10.84 10.56 6.51
N LEU A 127 9.84 9.95 7.16
CA LEU A 127 8.65 9.45 6.50
C LEU A 127 7.88 10.63 5.90
N LEU A 128 7.47 10.50 4.65
CA LEU A 128 6.76 11.52 3.90
C LEU A 128 5.26 11.28 3.95
N THR A 129 4.50 12.37 3.91
CA THR A 129 3.04 12.33 3.75
C THR A 129 2.64 12.73 2.33
N LEU A 130 1.44 12.35 1.90
CA LEU A 130 0.92 12.69 0.58
C LEU A 130 0.92 14.22 0.30
N PRO A 131 0.51 15.11 1.25
CA PRO A 131 0.55 16.56 1.05
C PRO A 131 1.97 17.14 0.89
N GLU A 132 3.02 16.45 1.34
CA GLU A 132 4.41 16.87 1.12
C GLU A 132 4.89 16.58 -0.32
N LEU A 133 4.18 15.70 -1.04
CA LEU A 133 4.56 15.19 -2.36
C LEU A 133 3.70 15.76 -3.49
N VAL A 134 2.44 16.07 -3.22
CA VAL A 134 1.45 16.48 -4.21
C VAL A 134 0.74 17.77 -3.76
N ALA A 135 0.58 18.72 -4.67
CA ALA A 135 -0.08 20.00 -4.43
C ALA A 135 -1.57 20.02 -4.82
N ASP A 136 -2.08 18.96 -5.46
CA ASP A 136 -3.51 18.80 -5.71
C ASP A 136 -4.31 18.98 -4.40
N PRO A 137 -5.41 19.76 -4.43
CA PRO A 137 -6.30 19.87 -3.27
C PRO A 137 -6.80 18.50 -2.82
N PRO A 138 -6.90 18.21 -1.50
CA PRO A 138 -7.37 16.92 -0.99
C PRO A 138 -8.68 16.47 -1.62
N ALA A 139 -9.69 17.35 -1.66
CA ALA A 139 -11.00 17.07 -2.27
C ALA A 139 -10.94 16.67 -3.75
N GLN A 140 -9.95 17.18 -4.50
CA GLN A 140 -9.75 16.80 -5.89
C GLN A 140 -9.17 15.38 -6.00
N LEU A 141 -8.20 15.04 -5.14
CA LEU A 141 -7.62 13.70 -5.09
C LEU A 141 -8.64 12.67 -4.62
N GLU A 142 -9.43 12.97 -3.60
CA GLU A 142 -10.51 12.12 -3.10
C GLU A 142 -11.54 11.82 -4.18
N ARG A 143 -12.01 12.86 -4.90
CA ARG A 143 -12.93 12.67 -6.02
C ARG A 143 -12.36 11.77 -7.12
N ARG A 144 -11.09 11.97 -7.47
CA ARG A 144 -10.43 11.14 -8.50
C ARG A 144 -10.22 9.71 -8.04
N LEU A 145 -9.91 9.51 -6.75
CA LEU A 145 -9.83 8.19 -6.13
C LEU A 145 -11.18 7.49 -6.15
N GLY A 146 -12.26 8.17 -5.72
CA GLY A 146 -13.63 7.67 -5.81
C GLY A 146 -13.99 7.20 -7.22
N LEU A 147 -13.74 8.03 -8.24
CA LEU A 147 -13.98 7.63 -9.64
C LEU A 147 -13.14 6.43 -10.08
N ALA A 148 -11.90 6.31 -9.61
CA ALA A 148 -11.03 5.17 -9.94
C ALA A 148 -11.51 3.88 -9.26
N ILE A 149 -11.96 3.97 -8.00
CA ILE A 149 -12.60 2.88 -7.26
C ILE A 149 -13.83 2.40 -8.02
N ILE A 150 -14.77 3.30 -8.33
CA ILE A 150 -16.02 2.97 -9.01
C ILE A 150 -15.73 2.25 -10.32
N ARG A 151 -14.85 2.82 -11.16
CA ARG A 151 -14.49 2.20 -12.43
C ARG A 151 -13.93 0.79 -12.22
N ARG A 152 -13.04 0.60 -11.24
CA ARG A 152 -12.43 -0.69 -10.95
C ARG A 152 -13.47 -1.71 -10.50
N LEU A 153 -14.36 -1.35 -9.58
CA LEU A 153 -15.44 -2.22 -9.11
C LEU A 153 -16.36 -2.67 -10.25
N HIS A 154 -16.69 -1.75 -11.17
CA HIS A 154 -17.44 -2.09 -12.37
C HIS A 154 -16.67 -3.06 -13.30
N ASP A 155 -15.36 -2.83 -13.49
CA ASP A 155 -14.52 -3.70 -14.32
C ASP A 155 -14.41 -5.12 -13.70
N GLU A 156 -14.31 -5.24 -12.38
CA GLU A 156 -14.30 -6.53 -11.67
C GLU A 156 -15.65 -7.26 -11.81
N LEU A 157 -16.78 -6.56 -11.63
CA LEU A 157 -18.11 -7.16 -11.87
C LEU A 157 -18.29 -7.63 -13.31
N ALA A 158 -17.82 -6.86 -14.29
CA ALA A 158 -17.85 -7.28 -15.69
C ALA A 158 -17.00 -8.55 -15.91
N GLY A 159 -15.86 -8.67 -15.21
CA GLY A 159 -15.03 -9.88 -15.19
C GLY A 159 -15.75 -11.09 -14.60
N VAL A 160 -16.54 -10.89 -13.54
CA VAL A 160 -17.38 -11.95 -12.94
C VAL A 160 -18.44 -12.41 -13.94
N VAL A 161 -19.16 -11.50 -14.59
CA VAL A 161 -20.13 -11.85 -15.65
C VAL A 161 -19.47 -12.65 -16.77
N ALA A 162 -18.28 -12.23 -17.20
CA ALA A 162 -17.54 -12.91 -18.25
C ALA A 162 -17.08 -14.33 -17.85
N SER A 163 -16.78 -14.55 -16.56
CA SER A 163 -16.22 -15.80 -16.05
C SER A 163 -17.28 -16.81 -15.62
N TYR A 164 -18.40 -16.34 -15.05
CA TYR A 164 -19.45 -17.18 -14.47
C TYR A 164 -20.78 -17.12 -15.24
N GLY A 165 -20.87 -16.32 -16.30
CA GLY A 165 -22.08 -16.14 -17.11
C GLY A 165 -23.14 -15.28 -16.42
N ASP A 166 -24.36 -15.29 -16.97
CA ASP A 166 -25.49 -14.48 -16.48
C ASP A 166 -26.20 -15.09 -15.25
N ASP A 167 -25.45 -15.69 -14.32
CA ASP A 167 -26.02 -16.09 -13.02
C ASP A 167 -26.39 -14.83 -12.23
N SER A 168 -27.64 -14.41 -12.37
CA SER A 168 -28.16 -13.18 -11.76
C SER A 168 -28.02 -13.18 -10.24
N THR A 169 -28.06 -14.35 -9.59
CA THR A 169 -27.94 -14.45 -8.13
C THR A 169 -26.50 -14.26 -7.68
N LEU A 170 -25.53 -14.88 -8.36
CA LEU A 170 -24.11 -14.67 -8.10
C LEU A 170 -23.70 -13.23 -8.39
N ILE A 171 -24.08 -12.68 -9.55
CA ILE A 171 -23.72 -11.30 -9.94
C ILE A 171 -24.29 -10.29 -8.93
N THR A 172 -25.53 -10.49 -8.49
CA THR A 172 -26.17 -9.63 -7.48
C THR A 172 -25.47 -9.75 -6.13
N HIS A 173 -25.08 -10.96 -5.73
CA HIS A 173 -24.31 -11.18 -4.51
C HIS A 173 -22.95 -10.46 -4.55
N VAL A 174 -22.18 -10.61 -5.64
CA VAL A 174 -20.88 -9.95 -5.77
C VAL A 174 -21.03 -8.42 -5.87
N ALA A 175 -22.08 -7.92 -6.55
CA ALA A 175 -22.37 -6.48 -6.58
C ALA A 175 -22.64 -5.93 -5.17
N GLN A 176 -23.40 -6.66 -4.34
CA GLN A 176 -23.61 -6.31 -2.93
C GLN A 176 -22.31 -6.33 -2.12
N LEU A 177 -21.40 -7.28 -2.37
CA LEU A 177 -20.08 -7.30 -1.72
C LEU A 177 -19.25 -6.04 -2.04
N TYR A 178 -19.39 -5.48 -3.25
CA TYR A 178 -18.76 -4.20 -3.62
C TYR A 178 -19.52 -2.96 -3.12
N GLY A 179 -20.65 -3.12 -2.43
CA GLY A 179 -21.54 -2.01 -2.05
C GLY A 179 -22.30 -1.39 -3.23
N ILE A 180 -22.44 -2.11 -4.34
CA ILE A 180 -23.19 -1.68 -5.53
C ILE A 180 -24.63 -2.17 -5.42
N GLU A 181 -25.52 -1.29 -4.96
CA GLU A 181 -26.95 -1.61 -4.79
C GLU A 181 -27.71 -1.77 -6.12
N HIS A 182 -27.27 -1.05 -7.15
CA HIS A 182 -27.91 -1.01 -8.46
C HIS A 182 -26.86 -1.22 -9.56
N TRP A 183 -26.62 -2.49 -9.92
CA TRP A 183 -25.86 -2.83 -11.12
C TRP A 183 -26.79 -2.83 -12.34
N ASN A 184 -26.49 -1.96 -13.31
CA ASN A 184 -27.12 -2.00 -14.62
C ASN A 184 -26.23 -2.83 -15.56
N THR A 185 -26.78 -3.89 -16.15
CA THR A 185 -26.11 -4.72 -17.17
C THR A 185 -25.82 -3.98 -18.47
N THR A 186 -26.30 -2.74 -18.61
CA THR A 186 -26.00 -1.86 -19.73
C THR A 186 -24.58 -1.27 -19.57
N PRO A 187 -23.64 -1.51 -20.49
CA PRO A 187 -22.21 -1.12 -20.37
C PRO A 187 -21.89 0.38 -20.21
N GLN A 188 -22.90 1.25 -20.14
CA GLN A 188 -22.77 2.71 -20.16
C GLN A 188 -23.64 3.44 -19.13
N ALA A 189 -24.48 2.73 -18.37
CA ALA A 189 -25.40 3.37 -17.44
C ALA A 189 -24.73 3.59 -16.07
N ASP A 190 -24.39 4.85 -15.83
CA ASP A 190 -24.08 5.49 -14.55
C ASP A 190 -23.04 4.82 -13.65
N GLN A 191 -21.79 5.29 -13.79
CA GLN A 191 -20.74 5.27 -12.76
C GLN A 191 -21.11 6.17 -11.56
N ARG A 192 -22.35 6.05 -11.05
CA ARG A 192 -22.85 6.73 -9.87
C ARG A 192 -23.08 5.70 -8.79
N LEU A 193 -21.99 5.25 -8.16
CA LEU A 193 -22.11 4.84 -6.77
C LEU A 193 -22.41 6.10 -5.96
N TYR A 194 -23.50 6.05 -5.20
CA TYR A 194 -23.97 7.03 -4.22
C TYR A 194 -22.84 7.91 -3.63
N ALA A 195 -22.56 9.06 -4.26
CA ALA A 195 -22.57 10.27 -3.48
C ALA A 195 -24.06 10.53 -3.27
N GLY A 196 -24.55 10.40 -2.03
CA GLY A 196 -25.98 10.49 -1.72
C GLY A 196 -26.68 11.55 -2.55
N ASP A 197 -27.88 11.22 -3.06
CA ASP A 197 -28.73 12.15 -3.80
C ASP A 197 -28.69 13.52 -3.13
N GLY A 198 -28.34 14.54 -3.90
CA GLY A 198 -27.85 15.81 -3.40
C GLY A 198 -28.73 16.44 -2.31
N ALA A 199 -28.32 16.29 -1.06
CA ALA A 199 -28.43 17.20 0.08
C ALA A 199 -27.96 16.41 1.31
N GLU A 200 -26.93 16.87 2.02
CA GLU A 200 -26.44 16.28 3.28
C GLU A 200 -25.41 15.12 3.18
N ALA A 201 -24.54 15.09 2.18
CA ALA A 201 -23.19 14.58 2.46
C ALA A 201 -22.50 15.64 3.33
N ASP A 202 -22.33 15.38 4.63
CA ASP A 202 -21.55 16.22 5.52
C ASP A 202 -20.18 16.46 4.84
N PRO A 203 -19.72 17.71 4.67
CA PRO A 203 -18.38 17.98 4.13
C PRO A 203 -17.25 17.35 4.95
N TYR A 204 -17.53 16.79 6.13
CA TYR A 204 -16.62 15.96 6.93
C TYR A 204 -16.73 14.45 6.70
N GLU A 205 -17.74 13.95 5.97
CA GLU A 205 -17.83 12.55 5.53
C GLU A 205 -17.11 12.34 4.19
N SER A 206 -15.80 12.63 4.17
CA SER A 206 -14.95 12.00 3.18
C SER A 206 -14.82 10.52 3.57
N LEU A 207 -15.57 9.64 2.89
CA LEU A 207 -15.43 8.18 2.98
C LEU A 207 -14.01 7.69 2.59
N PHE A 208 -13.13 8.58 2.14
CA PHE A 208 -11.81 8.29 1.58
C PHE A 208 -10.71 9.01 2.34
N TYR A 209 -10.27 8.46 3.47
CA TYR A 209 -9.07 8.94 4.13
C TYR A 209 -7.83 8.65 3.28
N LEU A 210 -7.25 9.69 2.67
CA LEU A 210 -6.01 9.62 1.87
C LEU A 210 -4.76 9.51 2.77
N THR A 211 -4.71 8.48 3.61
CA THR A 211 -3.59 8.27 4.54
C THR A 211 -2.51 7.38 3.95
N GLU A 212 -2.89 6.44 3.08
CA GLU A 212 -1.99 5.45 2.53
C GLU A 212 -1.65 5.70 1.06
N PHE A 213 -0.34 5.73 0.77
CA PHE A 213 0.16 5.92 -0.58
C PHE A 213 1.53 5.26 -0.76
N ALA A 214 1.89 5.01 -2.01
CA ALA A 214 3.22 4.58 -2.39
C ALA A 214 3.70 5.28 -3.65
N LEU A 215 5.01 5.22 -3.89
CA LEU A 215 5.60 5.75 -5.11
C LEU A 215 6.23 4.63 -5.92
N ARG A 216 6.01 4.70 -7.23
CA ARG A 216 6.71 3.93 -8.26
C ARG A 216 7.51 4.88 -9.16
N PRO A 217 8.39 4.38 -10.05
CA PRO A 217 9.12 5.26 -10.96
C PRO A 217 8.22 6.09 -11.90
N ASP A 218 7.01 5.61 -12.17
CA ASP A 218 6.08 6.12 -13.18
C ASP A 218 4.79 6.73 -12.62
N ALA A 219 4.42 6.41 -11.37
CA ALA A 219 3.14 6.79 -10.80
C ALA A 219 3.18 6.90 -9.26
N LEU A 220 2.20 7.61 -8.73
CA LEU A 220 1.79 7.54 -7.34
C LEU A 220 0.65 6.54 -7.20
N LEU A 221 0.71 5.69 -6.19
CA LEU A 221 -0.35 4.75 -5.84
C LEU A 221 -1.12 5.31 -4.63
N LEU A 222 -2.44 5.31 -4.71
CA LEU A 222 -3.33 5.54 -3.57
C LEU A 222 -4.03 4.24 -3.24
N PHE A 223 -4.31 3.99 -1.97
CA PHE A 223 -4.90 2.74 -1.53
C PHE A 223 -6.26 2.97 -0.88
N HIS A 224 -7.21 2.10 -1.20
CA HIS A 224 -8.51 2.05 -0.55
C HIS A 224 -8.96 0.59 -0.42
N PRO A 225 -9.05 0.06 0.81
CA PRO A 225 -9.60 -1.27 1.03
C PRO A 225 -11.10 -1.24 0.78
N VAL A 226 -11.60 -2.22 0.03
CA VAL A 226 -13.04 -2.47 -0.12
C VAL A 226 -13.35 -3.60 0.85
N GLY A 227 -14.06 -3.29 1.94
CA GLY A 227 -14.32 -4.26 3.00
C GLY A 227 -15.17 -5.42 2.49
N MET A 228 -14.61 -6.64 2.51
CA MET A 228 -15.30 -7.84 2.04
C MET A 228 -15.32 -8.97 3.05
N SER A 229 -16.27 -9.89 2.86
CA SER A 229 -16.30 -11.14 3.60
C SER A 229 -15.08 -12.00 3.27
N ARG A 230 -14.47 -12.55 4.31
CA ARG A 230 -13.26 -13.38 4.30
C ARG A 230 -13.44 -14.71 3.52
N LEU A 231 -14.66 -15.04 3.09
CA LEU A 231 -14.96 -16.23 2.29
C LEU A 231 -14.87 -15.97 0.78
N ASP A 232 -14.87 -14.70 0.37
CA ASP A 232 -15.09 -14.29 -1.01
C ASP A 232 -13.81 -13.72 -1.66
N PHE A 233 -12.65 -14.27 -1.27
CA PHE A 233 -11.32 -13.83 -1.76
C PHE A 233 -11.20 -13.81 -3.28
N GLU A 234 -11.94 -14.68 -3.98
CA GLU A 234 -11.96 -14.70 -5.45
C GLU A 234 -12.53 -13.40 -6.05
N PHE A 235 -13.29 -12.62 -5.27
CA PHE A 235 -13.91 -11.36 -5.68
C PHE A 235 -13.29 -10.13 -5.02
N LEU A 236 -12.24 -10.27 -4.20
CA LEU A 236 -11.59 -9.12 -3.58
C LEU A 236 -10.89 -8.26 -4.66
N PRO A 237 -11.24 -6.98 -4.82
CA PRO A 237 -10.64 -6.14 -5.85
C PRO A 237 -9.23 -5.70 -5.42
N ASP A 238 -8.38 -5.38 -6.40
CA ASP A 238 -7.10 -4.71 -6.09
C ASP A 238 -7.38 -3.37 -5.40
N GLY A 239 -6.83 -3.19 -4.20
CA GLY A 239 -6.95 -1.95 -3.42
C GLY A 239 -6.01 -0.83 -3.88
N ALA A 240 -5.19 -1.05 -4.91
CA ALA A 240 -4.22 -0.08 -5.41
C ALA A 240 -4.74 0.71 -6.63
N TYR A 241 -4.72 2.04 -6.52
CA TYR A 241 -5.18 2.96 -7.55
C TYR A 241 -4.01 3.78 -8.12
N VAL A 242 -3.82 3.71 -9.44
CA VAL A 242 -2.63 4.26 -10.11
C VAL A 242 -2.86 5.68 -10.64
N PHE A 243 -2.06 6.64 -10.16
CA PHE A 243 -2.08 8.04 -10.59
C PHE A 243 -0.77 8.42 -11.26
N THR A 244 -0.79 8.57 -12.58
CA THR A 244 0.40 8.96 -13.35
C THR A 244 0.82 10.40 -13.03
N TYR A 245 2.13 10.65 -13.01
CA TYR A 245 2.67 11.96 -12.58
C TYR A 245 2.32 13.14 -13.49
N ASP A 246 1.99 12.89 -14.76
CA ASP A 246 1.50 13.92 -15.70
C ASP A 246 0.09 14.42 -15.35
N ARG A 247 -0.66 13.65 -14.57
CA ARG A 247 -2.01 14.00 -14.10
C ARG A 247 -2.02 14.49 -12.66
N LEU A 248 -0.87 14.71 -12.05
CA LEU A 248 -0.75 15.25 -10.69
C LEU A 248 -0.06 16.61 -10.76
N GLN A 249 -0.09 17.33 -9.65
CA GLN A 249 0.75 18.49 -9.39
C GLN A 249 1.86 18.07 -8.41
N PRO A 250 2.95 17.42 -8.87
CA PRO A 250 4.07 17.09 -8.00
C PRO A 250 4.60 18.32 -7.30
N ARG A 251 5.05 18.17 -6.05
CA ARG A 251 5.71 19.22 -5.28
C ARG A 251 6.99 18.69 -4.62
N GLY A 252 7.86 19.61 -4.26
CA GLY A 252 9.04 19.33 -3.43
C GLY A 252 9.95 18.28 -4.06
N ILE A 253 10.23 17.21 -3.32
CA ILE A 253 11.15 16.16 -3.75
C ILE A 253 10.58 15.33 -4.91
N LEU A 254 9.25 15.23 -5.07
CA LEU A 254 8.63 14.46 -6.14
C LEU A 254 8.92 15.05 -7.52
N HIS A 255 9.06 16.37 -7.65
CA HIS A 255 9.48 17.00 -8.91
C HIS A 255 10.81 16.46 -9.44
N SER A 256 11.74 16.10 -8.55
CA SER A 256 13.05 15.57 -8.93
C SER A 256 12.92 14.20 -9.60
N LEU A 257 11.99 13.38 -9.12
CA LEU A 257 11.65 12.09 -9.71
C LEU A 257 11.04 12.26 -11.10
N VAL A 258 10.04 13.15 -11.23
CA VAL A 258 9.33 13.39 -12.50
C VAL A 258 10.28 13.92 -13.59
N LYS A 259 11.15 14.88 -13.24
CA LYS A 259 12.17 15.40 -14.17
C LYS A 259 13.15 14.31 -14.61
N ALA A 260 13.63 13.47 -13.69
CA ALA A 260 14.53 12.37 -14.03
C ALA A 260 13.89 11.36 -15.00
N GLY A 261 12.58 11.09 -14.86
CA GLY A 261 11.83 10.24 -15.79
C GLY A 261 11.70 10.83 -17.20
N GLN A 262 11.51 12.14 -17.32
CA GLN A 262 11.41 12.82 -18.63
C GLN A 262 12.74 12.82 -19.41
N VAL A 263 13.88 12.96 -18.72
CA VAL A 263 15.20 12.93 -19.36
C VAL A 263 15.50 11.56 -19.98
N LYS A 264 15.04 10.46 -19.35
CA LYS A 264 15.19 9.10 -19.91
C LYS A 264 14.31 8.84 -21.14
N LYS A 265 13.20 9.56 -21.31
CA LYS A 265 12.26 9.38 -22.43
C LYS A 265 12.60 10.21 -23.68
N LYS A 266 13.55 11.16 -23.62
CA LYS A 266 14.01 11.83 -24.85
C LYS A 266 14.81 10.83 -25.69
N PRO A 267 14.37 10.51 -26.93
CA PRO A 267 15.18 9.68 -27.81
C PRO A 267 16.52 10.39 -28.00
N ARG A 268 17.62 9.66 -27.82
CA ARG A 268 18.94 10.13 -28.26
C ARG A 268 18.77 10.50 -29.74
N GLY A 269 18.71 11.80 -30.00
CA GLY A 269 18.67 12.33 -31.35
C GLY A 269 19.82 11.70 -32.11
N LYS A 270 19.51 11.11 -33.27
CA LYS A 270 20.52 10.63 -34.20
C LYS A 270 21.50 11.78 -34.43
N LEU A 271 22.75 11.61 -34.01
CA LEU A 271 23.84 12.41 -34.55
C LEU A 271 23.84 12.14 -36.07
N LYS A 272 23.61 13.20 -36.83
CA LYS A 272 23.95 13.24 -38.25
C LYS A 272 25.45 13.43 -38.39
#